data_AF-R1HIH5-F1
#
_entry.id   AF-R1HIH5-F1
#
_cell.length_a   1.000
_cell.length_b   1.000
_cell.length_c   1.000
_cell.angle_alpha   90.00
_cell.angle_beta   90.00
_cell.angle_gamma   90.00
#
_symmetry.space_group_name_H-M   'P 1'
#
loop_
_entity.id
_entity.type
_entity.pdbx_description
1 polymer ?
#
loop_
_entity_poly.entity_id
_entity_poly.type
_entity_poly.pdbx_seq_one_letter_code
_entity_poly.pdbx_strand_id
1 'polypeptide(L)'
;MHPPADERPRALVELVLLLLWFSLFALLDAAAGKDLAAANAHAGALQAAEHAVHLDIELSVNAWLAGNPVPSVLAVGLYRLYYVVVAGVLLWVFARHAGFYREVRRTMVAMTVLVLPVYWAVPMAPPRSALPGAVDVVARYDLFHQESWTHPSHYTAMPSMHVGWSLWCAYAVWTVLRGTHPRLALVPWLFPTLMAADVLATGNHYVLDVVGSVILLVLSILAAAAWGRLAARRRPGGP
;
A
#
# COMPACT_ATOMS: atom_id res chain seq x y z
N MET A 1 -16.19 -26.19 1.43
CA MET A 1 -16.75 -26.23 0.06
C MET A 1 -15.61 -25.84 -0.89
N HIS A 2 -14.96 -26.80 -1.53
CA HIS A 2 -13.89 -26.52 -2.50
C HIS A 2 -14.55 -26.00 -3.79
N PRO A 3 -14.14 -24.85 -4.34
CA PRO A 3 -14.68 -24.39 -5.62
C PRO A 3 -14.26 -25.37 -6.75
N PRO A 4 -15.08 -25.55 -7.78
CA PRO A 4 -14.77 -26.42 -8.91
C PRO A 4 -13.47 -25.97 -9.59
N ALA A 5 -12.71 -26.95 -10.08
CA ALA A 5 -11.42 -26.78 -10.75
C ALA A 5 -11.59 -26.27 -12.20
N ASP A 6 -12.27 -25.15 -12.40
CA ASP A 6 -12.48 -24.58 -13.72
C ASP A 6 -11.66 -23.31 -13.95
N GLU A 7 -10.80 -23.42 -14.96
CA GLU A 7 -10.00 -22.40 -15.63
C GLU A 7 -9.00 -21.63 -14.75
N ARG A 8 -7.80 -22.22 -14.57
CA ARG A 8 -6.63 -21.42 -14.22
C ARG A 8 -6.49 -20.33 -15.31
N PRO A 9 -6.60 -19.04 -14.97
CA PRO A 9 -6.42 -18.00 -15.97
C PRO A 9 -5.01 -18.13 -16.54
N ARG A 10 -4.89 -18.00 -17.87
CA ARG A 10 -3.61 -18.22 -18.56
C ARG A 10 -2.57 -17.28 -17.96
N ALA A 11 -1.51 -17.84 -17.37
CA ALA A 11 -0.51 -17.09 -16.61
C ALA A 11 0.04 -15.88 -17.38
N LEU A 12 0.28 -16.05 -18.69
CA LEU A 12 0.74 -14.99 -19.57
C LEU A 12 -0.30 -13.86 -19.73
N VAL A 13 -1.58 -14.20 -19.87
CA VAL A 13 -2.65 -13.20 -19.99
C VAL A 13 -2.78 -12.40 -18.71
N GLU A 14 -2.73 -13.07 -17.55
CA GLU A 14 -2.78 -12.39 -16.26
C GLU A 14 -1.58 -11.49 -16.03
N LEU A 15 -0.38 -11.98 -16.35
CA LEU A 15 0.84 -11.19 -16.26
C LEU A 15 0.75 -9.94 -17.15
N VAL A 16 0.35 -10.09 -18.42
CA VAL A 16 0.22 -8.96 -19.35
C VAL A 16 -0.83 -7.96 -18.85
N LEU A 17 -2.00 -8.43 -18.41
CA LEU A 17 -3.04 -7.53 -17.89
C LEU A 17 -2.59 -6.77 -16.65
N LEU A 18 -1.88 -7.43 -15.73
CA LEU A 18 -1.34 -6.77 -14.55
C LEU A 18 -0.23 -5.79 -14.90
N LEU A 19 0.69 -6.15 -15.80
CA LEU A 19 1.74 -5.25 -16.26
C LEU A 19 1.14 -4.00 -16.92
N LEU A 20 0.19 -4.17 -17.86
CA LEU A 20 -0.49 -3.04 -18.50
C LEU A 20 -1.22 -2.16 -17.47
N TRP A 21 -1.91 -2.78 -16.51
CA TRP A 21 -2.60 -2.06 -15.45
C TRP A 21 -1.64 -1.29 -14.55
N PHE A 22 -0.56 -1.90 -14.07
CA PHE A 22 0.41 -1.25 -13.20
C PHE A 22 1.20 -0.16 -13.93
N SER A 23 1.49 -0.33 -15.22
CA SER A 23 2.08 0.73 -16.05
C SER A 23 1.12 1.91 -16.19
N LEU A 24 -0.17 1.67 -16.45
CA LEU A 24 -1.17 2.73 -16.50
C LEU A 24 -1.32 3.44 -15.14
N PHE A 25 -1.39 2.68 -14.05
CA PHE A 25 -1.44 3.21 -12.69
C PHE A 25 -0.23 4.10 -12.40
N ALA A 26 0.99 3.64 -12.71
CA ALA A 26 2.21 4.41 -12.50
C ALA A 26 2.23 5.70 -13.31
N LEU A 27 1.73 5.69 -14.55
CA LEU A 27 1.60 6.91 -15.37
C LEU A 27 0.60 7.91 -14.76
N LEU A 28 -0.55 7.43 -14.28
CA LEU A 28 -1.58 8.27 -13.67
C LEU A 28 -1.17 8.83 -12.31
N ASP A 29 -0.48 8.02 -11.49
CA ASP A 29 0.09 8.44 -10.22
C ASP A 29 1.20 9.48 -10.43
N ALA A 30 2.12 9.22 -11.36
CA ALA A 30 3.17 10.16 -11.70
C ALA A 30 2.66 11.49 -12.29
N ALA A 31 1.42 11.53 -12.79
CA ALA A 31 0.77 12.75 -13.26
C ALA A 31 0.03 13.52 -12.14
N ALA A 32 -0.24 12.88 -11.00
CA ALA A 32 -0.82 13.53 -9.83
C ALA A 32 0.21 14.36 -9.06
N GLY A 33 -0.27 15.12 -8.05
CA GLY A 33 0.61 15.70 -7.02
C GLY A 33 1.71 16.65 -7.51
N LYS A 34 1.43 17.49 -8.52
CA LYS A 34 2.42 18.43 -9.10
C LYS A 34 2.48 19.80 -8.43
N ASP A 35 1.41 20.21 -7.75
CA ASP A 35 1.35 21.49 -7.06
C ASP A 35 1.87 21.34 -5.62
N LEU A 36 3.10 21.80 -5.40
CA LEU A 36 3.75 21.77 -4.08
C LEU A 36 3.02 22.67 -3.06
N ALA A 37 2.48 23.82 -3.48
CA ALA A 37 1.82 24.74 -2.56
C ALA A 37 0.51 24.12 -2.03
N ALA A 38 -0.28 23.53 -2.92
CA ALA A 38 -1.47 22.77 -2.52
C ALA A 38 -1.10 21.56 -1.65
N ALA A 39 -0.05 20.82 -2.01
CA ALA A 39 0.40 19.65 -1.25
C ALA A 39 0.83 19.99 0.18
N ASN A 40 1.56 21.11 0.37
CA ASN A 40 1.95 21.59 1.69
C ASN A 40 0.75 22.12 2.49
N ALA A 41 -0.21 22.77 1.84
CA ALA A 41 -1.43 23.24 2.50
C ALA A 41 -2.28 22.07 3.03
N HIS A 42 -2.45 21.00 2.24
CA HIS A 42 -3.13 19.79 2.70
C HIS A 42 -2.35 19.09 3.81
N ALA A 43 -1.03 19.00 3.72
CA ALA A 43 -0.19 18.42 4.77
C ALA A 43 -0.32 19.19 6.10
N GLY A 44 -0.33 20.52 6.05
CA GLY A 44 -0.58 21.35 7.24
C GLY A 44 -1.98 21.16 7.82
N ALA A 45 -3.00 21.04 6.97
CA ALA A 45 -4.37 20.76 7.43
C ALA A 45 -4.51 19.36 8.06
N LEU A 46 -3.85 18.34 7.49
CA LEU A 46 -3.82 16.99 8.01
C LEU A 46 -3.12 16.95 9.38
N GLN A 47 -1.96 17.60 9.50
CA GLN A 47 -1.23 17.70 10.75
C GLN A 47 -2.06 18.42 11.83
N ALA A 48 -2.75 19.52 11.47
CA ALA A 48 -3.62 20.21 12.41
C ALA A 48 -4.76 19.30 12.91
N ALA A 49 -5.29 18.43 12.05
CA ALA A 49 -6.29 17.43 12.45
C ALA A 49 -5.71 16.36 13.39
N GLU A 50 -4.48 15.91 13.16
CA GLU A 50 -3.77 14.99 14.06
C GLU A 50 -3.51 15.61 15.44
N HIS A 51 -3.01 16.84 15.46
CA HIS A 51 -2.78 17.60 16.70
C HIS A 51 -4.07 17.82 17.49
N ALA A 52 -5.20 18.04 16.80
CA ALA A 52 -6.51 18.18 17.43
C ALA A 52 -6.98 16.92 18.19
N VAL A 53 -6.44 15.75 17.84
CA VAL A 53 -6.70 14.47 18.54
C VAL A 53 -5.48 13.97 19.32
N HIS A 54 -4.51 14.85 19.58
CA HIS A 54 -3.28 14.56 20.32
C HIS A 54 -2.36 13.49 19.69
N LEU A 55 -2.39 13.37 18.36
CA LEU A 55 -1.38 12.63 17.61
C LEU A 55 -0.27 13.60 17.21
N ASP A 56 0.88 13.52 17.89
CA ASP A 56 2.07 14.33 17.61
C ASP A 56 3.33 13.47 17.80
N ILE A 57 3.41 12.38 17.04
CA ILE A 57 4.48 11.38 17.19
C ILE A 57 5.53 11.48 16.09
N GLU A 58 5.16 11.99 14.91
CA GLU A 58 5.88 11.97 13.65
C GLU A 58 7.32 12.45 13.81
N LEU A 59 7.52 13.64 14.38
CA LEU A 59 8.85 14.22 14.59
C LEU A 59 9.66 13.42 15.62
N SER A 60 9.04 12.96 16.70
CA SER A 60 9.73 12.22 17.76
C SER A 60 10.25 10.86 17.29
N VAL A 61 9.42 10.09 16.58
CA VAL A 61 9.81 8.79 16.04
C VAL A 61 10.82 8.93 14.91
N ASN A 62 10.69 9.99 14.10
CA ASN A 62 11.63 10.30 13.04
C ASN A 62 13.01 10.70 13.57
N ALA A 63 13.06 11.60 14.56
CA ALA A 63 14.31 11.98 15.21
C ALA A 63 14.99 10.78 15.88
N TRP A 64 14.20 9.92 16.55
CA TRP A 64 14.73 8.68 17.12
C TRP A 64 15.33 7.78 16.05
N LEU A 65 14.61 7.49 14.96
CA LEU A 65 15.12 6.59 13.93
C LEU A 65 16.37 7.18 13.28
N ALA A 66 16.34 8.46 12.91
CA ALA A 66 17.46 9.16 12.28
C ALA A 66 18.76 9.13 13.12
N GLY A 67 18.62 9.15 14.45
CA GLY A 67 19.74 9.04 15.39
C GLY A 67 20.28 7.62 15.59
N ASN A 68 19.62 6.58 15.05
CA ASN A 68 19.96 5.18 15.24
C ASN A 68 20.31 4.51 13.89
N PRO A 69 21.61 4.34 13.55
CA PRO A 69 22.03 3.86 12.23
C PRO A 69 21.54 2.45 11.87
N VAL A 70 21.63 1.49 12.81
CA VAL A 70 21.26 0.10 12.54
C VAL A 70 19.77 -0.05 12.24
N PRO A 71 18.84 0.45 13.10
CA PRO A 71 17.41 0.50 12.77
C PRO A 71 17.12 1.27 11.48
N SER A 72 17.82 2.38 11.21
CA SER A 72 17.63 3.15 9.97
C SER A 72 17.90 2.33 8.71
N VAL A 73 19.00 1.58 8.67
CA VAL A 73 19.33 0.73 7.52
C VAL A 73 18.28 -0.37 7.31
N LEU A 74 17.80 -0.99 8.39
CA LEU A 74 16.74 -2.00 8.33
C LEU A 74 15.42 -1.40 7.84
N ALA A 75 15.08 -0.21 8.32
CA ALA A 75 13.89 0.53 7.91
C ALA A 75 13.95 0.87 6.41
N VAL A 76 15.05 1.45 5.93
CA VAL A 76 15.24 1.73 4.49
C VAL A 76 15.19 0.45 3.65
N GLY A 77 15.70 -0.66 4.16
CA GLY A 77 15.56 -1.97 3.51
C GLY A 77 14.11 -2.42 3.38
N LEU A 78 13.33 -2.33 4.47
CA LEU A 78 11.89 -2.65 4.48
C LEU A 78 11.11 -1.73 3.52
N TYR A 79 11.33 -0.42 3.63
CA TYR A 79 10.74 0.61 2.78
C TYR A 79 10.97 0.34 1.28
N ARG A 80 12.14 -0.20 0.90
CA ARG A 80 12.48 -0.45 -0.51
C ARG A 80 12.03 -1.80 -1.04
N LEU A 81 12.13 -2.84 -0.21
CA LEU A 81 11.97 -4.23 -0.68
C LEU A 81 10.53 -4.75 -0.55
N TYR A 82 9.59 -3.96 -0.03
CA TYR A 82 8.22 -4.43 0.18
C TYR A 82 7.52 -4.91 -1.11
N TYR A 83 7.84 -4.36 -2.28
CA TYR A 83 7.31 -4.85 -3.57
C TYR A 83 7.72 -6.29 -3.87
N VAL A 84 8.87 -6.76 -3.38
CA VAL A 84 9.28 -8.17 -3.49
C VAL A 84 8.29 -9.05 -2.72
N VAL A 85 7.86 -8.61 -1.54
CA VAL A 85 6.83 -9.30 -0.75
C VAL A 85 5.49 -9.31 -1.47
N VAL A 86 5.07 -8.18 -2.05
CA VAL A 86 3.83 -8.08 -2.84
C VAL A 86 3.83 -9.07 -4.00
N ALA A 87 4.90 -9.07 -4.80
CA ALA A 87 5.06 -9.99 -5.93
C ALA A 87 5.10 -11.45 -5.47
N GLY A 88 5.83 -11.74 -4.38
CA GLY A 88 5.93 -13.08 -3.80
C GLY A 88 4.59 -13.62 -3.31
N VAL A 89 3.80 -12.79 -2.59
CA VAL A 89 2.45 -13.17 -2.14
C VAL A 89 1.53 -13.40 -3.33
N LEU A 90 1.55 -12.52 -4.32
CA LEU A 90 0.72 -12.67 -5.52
C LEU A 90 1.06 -13.98 -6.27
N LEU A 91 2.35 -14.25 -6.48
CA LEU A 91 2.82 -15.46 -7.14
C LEU A 91 2.49 -16.72 -6.33
N TRP A 92 2.64 -16.68 -5.01
CA TRP A 92 2.27 -17.78 -4.12
C TRP A 92 0.78 -18.09 -4.19
N VAL A 93 -0.08 -17.07 -4.12
CA VAL A 93 -1.54 -17.25 -4.24
C VAL A 93 -1.89 -17.78 -5.64
N PHE A 94 -1.27 -17.24 -6.69
CA PHE A 94 -1.50 -17.70 -8.07
C PHE A 94 -1.12 -19.18 -8.26
N ALA A 95 0.08 -19.58 -7.80
CA ALA A 95 0.63 -20.90 -8.04
C ALA A 95 0.01 -21.99 -7.15
N ARG A 96 -0.32 -21.68 -5.89
CA ARG A 96 -0.75 -22.68 -4.89
C ARG A 96 -2.20 -22.54 -4.44
N HIS A 97 -2.82 -21.38 -4.66
CA HIS A 97 -4.13 -21.04 -4.09
C HIS A 97 -5.06 -20.38 -5.12
N ALA A 98 -5.12 -20.93 -6.33
CA ALA A 98 -5.87 -20.39 -7.47
C ALA A 98 -7.33 -20.04 -7.16
N GLY A 99 -7.99 -20.76 -6.24
CA GLY A 99 -9.35 -20.47 -5.78
C GLY A 99 -9.51 -19.10 -5.10
N PHE A 100 -8.46 -18.59 -4.47
CA PHE A 100 -8.44 -17.28 -3.80
C PHE A 100 -7.82 -16.18 -4.68
N TYR A 101 -7.07 -16.54 -5.72
CA TYR A 101 -6.36 -15.60 -6.58
C TYR A 101 -7.26 -14.49 -7.15
N ARG A 102 -8.45 -14.85 -7.64
CA ARG A 102 -9.37 -13.86 -8.25
C ARG A 102 -9.89 -12.83 -7.25
N GLU A 103 -10.10 -13.22 -5.99
CA GLU A 103 -10.52 -12.31 -4.92
C GLU A 103 -9.38 -11.35 -4.58
N VAL A 104 -8.21 -11.92 -4.25
CA VAL A 104 -6.99 -11.19 -3.88
C VAL A 104 -6.56 -10.20 -4.97
N ARG A 105 -6.54 -10.62 -6.24
CA ARG A 105 -6.23 -9.77 -7.40
C ARG A 105 -7.25 -8.65 -7.58
N ARG A 106 -8.55 -8.93 -7.43
CA ARG A 106 -9.59 -7.90 -7.57
C ARG A 106 -9.46 -6.82 -6.50
N THR A 107 -9.13 -7.21 -5.27
CA THR A 107 -8.85 -6.26 -4.19
C THR A 107 -7.65 -5.38 -4.53
N MET A 108 -6.55 -5.95 -5.04
CA MET A 108 -5.37 -5.21 -5.50
C MET A 108 -5.72 -4.17 -6.58
N VAL A 109 -6.46 -4.59 -7.61
CA VAL A 109 -6.89 -3.68 -8.67
C VAL A 109 -7.81 -2.59 -8.11
N ALA A 110 -8.78 -2.97 -7.27
CA ALA A 110 -9.69 -2.01 -6.63
C ALA A 110 -8.93 -0.97 -5.78
N MET A 111 -7.89 -1.37 -5.03
CA MET A 111 -7.06 -0.42 -4.27
C MET A 111 -6.40 0.60 -5.18
N THR A 112 -5.78 0.16 -6.28
CA THR A 112 -5.14 1.08 -7.24
C THR A 112 -6.13 1.98 -7.98
N VAL A 113 -7.37 1.52 -8.22
CA VAL A 113 -8.43 2.36 -8.80
C VAL A 113 -8.89 3.42 -7.80
N LEU A 114 -9.14 3.01 -6.55
CA LEU A 114 -9.74 3.87 -5.52
C LEU A 114 -8.76 4.89 -4.95
N VAL A 115 -7.45 4.59 -4.94
CA VAL A 115 -6.44 5.53 -4.44
C VAL A 115 -6.20 6.71 -5.40
N LEU A 116 -6.30 6.48 -6.71
CA LEU A 116 -6.02 7.51 -7.72
C LEU A 116 -6.86 8.77 -7.52
N PRO A 117 -8.21 8.73 -7.42
CA PRO A 117 -8.99 9.94 -7.15
C PRO A 117 -8.55 10.71 -5.92
N VAL A 118 -8.07 10.03 -4.87
CA VAL A 118 -7.59 10.68 -3.65
C VAL A 118 -6.29 11.43 -3.93
N TYR A 119 -5.34 10.80 -4.63
CA TYR A 119 -4.07 11.44 -5.03
C TYR A 119 -4.25 12.68 -5.90
N TRP A 120 -5.28 12.70 -6.73
CA TRP A 120 -5.61 13.85 -7.56
C TRP A 120 -6.39 14.94 -6.81
N ALA A 121 -7.29 14.55 -5.91
CA ALA A 121 -8.12 15.50 -5.16
C ALA A 121 -7.36 16.14 -3.98
N VAL A 122 -6.48 15.38 -3.32
CA VAL A 122 -5.78 15.78 -2.11
C VAL A 122 -4.29 15.44 -2.25
N PRO A 123 -3.55 16.13 -3.13
CA PRO A 123 -2.09 15.99 -3.16
C PRO A 123 -1.53 16.33 -1.78
N MET A 124 -0.54 15.57 -1.32
CA MET A 124 -0.08 15.58 0.07
C MET A 124 1.45 15.49 0.11
N ALA A 125 2.09 16.52 0.68
CA ALA A 125 3.52 16.50 0.92
C ALA A 125 3.84 15.63 2.14
N PRO A 126 4.89 14.80 2.10
CA PRO A 126 5.25 13.94 3.23
C PRO A 126 5.89 14.74 4.39
N PRO A 127 5.89 14.22 5.63
CA PRO A 127 6.46 14.90 6.79
C PRO A 127 7.91 15.38 6.61
N ARG A 128 8.77 14.57 5.97
CA ARG A 128 10.18 14.92 5.67
C ARG A 128 10.36 16.16 4.79
N SER A 129 9.32 16.58 4.08
CA SER A 129 9.33 17.76 3.21
C SER A 129 8.49 18.91 3.76
N ALA A 130 7.42 18.60 4.49
CA ALA A 130 6.47 19.60 4.99
C ALA A 130 6.75 20.04 6.45
N LEU A 131 7.34 19.18 7.29
CA LEU A 131 7.56 19.47 8.70
C LEU A 131 8.97 19.99 8.97
N PRO A 132 9.12 21.18 9.57
CA PRO A 132 10.41 21.66 10.04
C PRO A 132 11.04 20.68 11.05
N GLY A 133 12.30 20.30 10.82
CA GLY A 133 13.05 19.40 11.71
C GLY A 133 12.90 17.91 11.42
N ALA A 134 12.01 17.52 10.49
CA ALA A 134 11.97 16.14 10.01
C ALA A 134 13.22 15.82 9.17
N VAL A 135 13.74 14.61 9.34
CA VAL A 135 14.89 14.08 8.62
C VAL A 135 14.41 13.08 7.56
N ASP A 136 14.89 13.25 6.34
CA ASP A 136 14.73 12.25 5.29
C ASP A 136 15.65 11.04 5.56
N VAL A 137 15.14 10.08 6.33
CA VAL A 137 15.89 8.86 6.69
C VAL A 137 16.19 8.00 5.46
N VAL A 138 15.26 7.95 4.50
CA VAL A 138 15.42 7.15 3.27
C VAL A 138 16.55 7.69 2.41
N ALA A 139 16.67 9.01 2.31
CA ALA A 139 17.79 9.64 1.62
C ALA A 139 19.11 9.53 2.39
N ARG A 140 19.06 9.73 3.70
CA ARG A 140 20.27 9.69 4.54
C ARG A 140 20.94 8.31 4.57
N TYR A 141 20.15 7.24 4.53
CA TYR A 141 20.64 5.86 4.61
C TYR A 141 20.41 5.09 3.30
N ASP A 142 20.41 5.78 2.15
CA ASP A 142 20.23 5.16 0.84
C ASP A 142 21.35 4.14 0.55
N LEU A 143 20.98 2.85 0.56
CA LEU A 143 21.90 1.75 0.26
C LEU A 143 22.33 1.66 -1.21
N PHE A 144 21.58 2.27 -2.13
CA PHE A 144 21.75 2.14 -3.58
C PHE A 144 22.10 3.45 -4.29
N HIS A 145 22.22 4.56 -3.55
CA HIS A 145 22.60 5.90 -4.05
C HIS A 145 21.79 6.33 -5.29
N GLN A 146 20.47 6.10 -5.30
CA GLN A 146 19.63 6.43 -6.45
C GLN A 146 18.78 7.69 -6.20
N GLU A 147 19.18 8.79 -6.84
CA GLU A 147 18.57 10.12 -6.66
C GLU A 147 17.09 10.21 -7.02
N SER A 148 16.62 9.45 -8.02
CA SER A 148 15.22 9.46 -8.46
C SER A 148 14.22 8.95 -7.41
N TRP A 149 14.71 8.23 -6.39
CA TRP A 149 13.88 7.61 -5.35
C TRP A 149 13.88 8.39 -4.04
N THR A 150 14.84 9.31 -3.87
CA THR A 150 14.96 10.21 -2.72
C THR A 150 14.15 11.50 -2.93
N HIS A 151 13.97 11.91 -4.18
CA HIS A 151 13.14 13.05 -4.58
C HIS A 151 11.97 12.60 -5.46
N PRO A 152 10.86 12.10 -4.90
CA PRO A 152 9.69 11.76 -5.70
C PRO A 152 9.19 12.99 -6.45
N SER A 153 8.92 12.82 -7.74
CA SER A 153 8.47 13.87 -8.66
C SER A 153 7.01 14.30 -8.46
N HIS A 154 6.35 13.77 -7.43
CA HIS A 154 4.94 14.00 -7.12
C HIS A 154 4.64 13.78 -5.63
N TYR A 155 3.68 14.54 -5.11
CA TYR A 155 3.30 14.59 -3.70
C TYR A 155 2.00 13.81 -3.46
N THR A 156 2.11 12.49 -3.27
CA THR A 156 0.97 11.58 -3.07
C THR A 156 1.08 10.79 -1.76
N ALA A 157 1.39 11.48 -0.66
CA ALA A 157 1.56 10.82 0.64
C ALA A 157 0.25 10.17 1.16
N MET A 158 -0.92 10.78 0.97
CA MET A 158 -2.18 10.26 1.50
C MET A 158 -3.05 9.59 0.42
N PRO A 159 -3.50 8.34 0.62
CA PRO A 159 -3.11 7.38 1.66
C PRO A 159 -1.77 6.69 1.35
N SER A 160 -1.17 6.06 2.36
CA SER A 160 0.11 5.37 2.22
C SER A 160 -0.02 4.05 1.44
N MET A 161 0.52 3.98 0.22
CA MET A 161 0.53 2.72 -0.53
C MET A 161 1.55 1.70 0.03
N HIS A 162 2.59 2.11 0.76
CA HIS A 162 3.44 1.18 1.51
C HIS A 162 2.61 0.37 2.52
N VAL A 163 1.82 1.07 3.34
CA VAL A 163 0.88 0.45 4.28
C VAL A 163 -0.23 -0.28 3.53
N GLY A 164 -0.78 0.30 2.47
CA GLY A 164 -1.83 -0.33 1.65
C GLY A 164 -1.39 -1.68 1.07
N TRP A 165 -0.21 -1.76 0.47
CA TRP A 165 0.32 -2.98 -0.10
C TRP A 165 0.65 -4.04 0.96
N SER A 166 1.19 -3.63 2.10
CA SER A 166 1.47 -4.54 3.21
C SER A 166 0.18 -5.07 3.87
N LEU A 167 -0.85 -4.23 4.00
CA LEU A 167 -2.20 -4.62 4.41
C LEU A 167 -2.82 -5.61 3.43
N TRP A 168 -2.68 -5.36 2.12
CA TRP A 168 -3.14 -6.28 1.09
C TRP A 168 -2.43 -7.64 1.16
N CYS A 169 -1.11 -7.66 1.38
CA CYS A 169 -0.35 -8.89 1.60
C CYS A 169 -0.88 -9.67 2.81
N ALA A 170 -1.09 -8.98 3.94
CA ALA A 170 -1.63 -9.60 5.15
C ALA A 170 -3.03 -10.17 4.92
N TYR A 171 -3.91 -9.40 4.26
CA TYR A 171 -5.25 -9.84 3.88
C TYR A 171 -5.22 -11.07 2.94
N ALA A 172 -4.34 -11.08 1.94
CA ALA A 172 -4.21 -12.19 1.01
C ALA A 172 -3.82 -13.49 1.71
N VAL A 173 -2.79 -13.44 2.56
CA VAL A 173 -2.34 -14.61 3.34
C VAL A 173 -3.39 -15.03 4.36
N TRP A 174 -4.00 -14.07 5.07
CA TRP A 174 -5.09 -14.35 6.02
C TRP A 174 -6.28 -15.03 5.33
N THR A 175 -6.67 -14.58 4.13
CA THR A 175 -7.79 -15.15 3.36
C THR A 175 -7.57 -16.63 3.05
N VAL A 176 -6.33 -17.00 2.71
CA VAL A 176 -5.94 -18.38 2.42
C VAL A 176 -5.90 -19.23 3.71
N LEU A 177 -5.33 -18.70 4.80
CA LEU A 177 -5.05 -19.49 6.00
C LEU A 177 -6.20 -19.53 7.02
N ARG A 178 -7.10 -18.55 7.06
CA ARG A 178 -8.10 -18.38 8.14
C ARG A 178 -9.01 -19.59 8.35
N GLY A 179 -9.28 -20.38 7.30
CA GLY A 179 -10.13 -21.57 7.38
C GLY A 179 -9.42 -22.84 7.86
N THR A 180 -8.09 -22.91 7.75
CA THR A 180 -7.31 -24.12 8.05
C THR A 180 -6.34 -23.93 9.20
N HIS A 181 -5.75 -22.74 9.34
CA HIS A 181 -4.75 -22.40 10.35
C HIS A 181 -5.04 -21.01 10.95
N PRO A 182 -6.13 -20.84 11.71
CA PRO A 182 -6.61 -19.52 12.15
C PRO A 182 -5.60 -18.75 12.99
N ARG A 183 -4.78 -19.43 13.79
CA ARG A 183 -3.70 -18.79 14.57
C ARG A 183 -2.58 -18.26 13.66
N LEU A 184 -2.15 -19.05 12.68
CA LEU A 184 -1.12 -18.64 11.71
C LEU A 184 -1.63 -17.54 10.79
N ALA A 185 -2.94 -17.48 10.53
CA ALA A 185 -3.56 -16.43 9.73
C ALA A 185 -3.40 -15.02 10.35
N LEU A 186 -3.07 -14.92 11.65
CA LEU A 186 -2.83 -13.64 12.32
C LEU A 186 -1.40 -13.11 12.14
N VAL A 187 -0.42 -13.99 11.92
CA VAL A 187 1.01 -13.64 11.78
C VAL A 187 1.28 -12.61 10.66
N PRO A 188 0.65 -12.71 9.47
CA PRO A 188 0.89 -11.76 8.38
C PRO A 188 0.58 -10.30 8.73
N TRP A 189 -0.27 -10.03 9.73
CA TRP A 189 -0.59 -8.67 10.17
C TRP A 189 0.58 -7.97 10.85
N LEU A 190 1.65 -8.67 11.23
CA LEU A 190 2.90 -8.04 11.67
C LEU A 190 3.53 -7.18 10.55
N PHE A 191 3.38 -7.58 9.29
CA PHE A 191 3.98 -6.86 8.17
C PHE A 191 3.45 -5.43 8.01
N PRO A 192 2.12 -5.17 7.91
CA PRO A 192 1.61 -3.80 7.87
C PRO A 192 1.87 -3.01 9.16
N THR A 193 1.94 -3.65 10.32
CA THR A 193 2.33 -2.97 11.58
C THR A 193 3.77 -2.47 11.52
N LEU A 194 4.69 -3.31 11.06
CA LEU A 194 6.09 -2.92 10.86
C LEU A 194 6.21 -1.86 9.78
N MET A 195 5.48 -1.98 8.68
CA MET A 195 5.47 -0.99 7.61
C MET A 195 4.89 0.35 8.06
N ALA A 196 3.84 0.37 8.89
CA ALA A 196 3.31 1.60 9.47
C ALA A 196 4.35 2.28 10.36
N ALA A 197 5.00 1.54 11.26
CA ALA A 197 6.07 2.08 12.09
C ALA A 197 7.23 2.63 11.23
N ASP A 198 7.60 1.90 10.18
CA ASP A 198 8.64 2.28 9.22
C ASP A 198 8.34 3.61 8.52
N VAL A 199 7.15 3.76 7.95
CA VAL A 199 6.84 4.97 7.16
C VAL A 199 6.65 6.22 8.01
N LEU A 200 6.16 6.06 9.25
CA LEU A 200 6.06 7.15 10.21
C LEU A 200 7.46 7.58 10.65
N ALA A 201 8.30 6.62 11.05
CA ALA A 201 9.65 6.89 11.51
C ALA A 201 10.59 7.36 10.40
N THR A 202 10.38 6.96 9.15
CA THR A 202 11.16 7.49 8.01
C THR A 202 10.69 8.89 7.56
N GLY A 203 9.60 9.42 8.13
CA GLY A 203 9.06 10.73 7.80
C GLY A 203 8.35 10.76 6.43
N ASN A 204 7.87 9.61 5.94
CA ASN A 204 7.20 9.53 4.64
C ASN A 204 5.69 9.66 4.72
N HIS A 205 5.09 9.38 5.87
CA HIS A 205 3.65 9.38 6.05
C HIS A 205 3.25 9.90 7.43
N TYR A 206 2.05 10.47 7.50
CA TYR A 206 1.36 10.86 8.73
C TYR A 206 0.59 9.66 9.31
N VAL A 207 0.17 9.73 10.58
CA VAL A 207 -0.66 8.68 11.19
C VAL A 207 -2.00 8.52 10.46
N LEU A 208 -2.63 9.62 10.03
CA LEU A 208 -3.87 9.59 9.26
C LEU A 208 -3.70 8.98 7.86
N ASP A 209 -2.49 8.98 7.29
CA ASP A 209 -2.23 8.25 6.05
C ASP A 209 -2.39 6.75 6.25
N VAL A 210 -1.94 6.23 7.40
CA VAL A 210 -2.09 4.81 7.79
C VAL A 210 -3.57 4.45 7.93
N VAL A 211 -4.35 5.31 8.58
CA VAL A 211 -5.82 5.15 8.69
C VAL A 211 -6.46 5.17 7.30
N GLY A 212 -6.05 6.09 6.44
CA GLY A 212 -6.46 6.16 5.04
C GLY A 212 -6.21 4.86 4.29
N SER A 213 -5.06 4.21 4.50
CA SER A 213 -4.73 2.92 3.88
C SER A 213 -5.60 1.77 4.39
N VAL A 214 -5.97 1.77 5.67
CA VAL A 214 -6.92 0.79 6.23
C VAL A 214 -8.29 0.97 5.60
N ILE A 215 -8.80 2.21 5.53
CA ILE A 215 -10.08 2.54 4.88
C ILE A 215 -10.03 2.12 3.40
N LEU A 216 -8.95 2.45 2.69
CA LEU A 216 -8.75 2.07 1.30
C LEU A 216 -8.83 0.56 1.10
N LEU A 217 -8.15 -0.24 1.93
CA LEU A 217 -8.21 -1.69 1.84
C LEU A 217 -9.66 -2.19 2.06
N VAL A 218 -10.34 -1.71 3.11
CA VAL A 218 -11.71 -2.15 3.42
C VAL A 218 -12.65 -1.85 2.25
N LEU A 219 -12.64 -0.62 1.73
CA LEU A 219 -13.44 -0.24 0.57
C LEU A 219 -13.10 -1.08 -0.67
N SER A 220 -11.83 -1.40 -0.86
CA SER A 220 -11.37 -2.25 -1.97
C SER A 220 -11.85 -3.69 -1.86
N ILE A 221 -11.87 -4.25 -0.65
CA ILE A 221 -12.45 -5.59 -0.40
C ILE A 221 -13.95 -5.57 -0.71
N LEU A 222 -14.68 -4.54 -0.27
CA LEU A 222 -16.11 -4.40 -0.54
C LEU A 222 -16.39 -4.27 -2.05
N ALA A 223 -15.61 -3.45 -2.75
CA ALA A 223 -15.70 -3.27 -4.20
C ALA A 223 -15.37 -4.57 -4.95
N ALA A 224 -14.31 -5.28 -4.55
CA ALA A 224 -13.92 -6.56 -5.14
C ALA A 224 -14.97 -7.65 -4.95
N ALA A 225 -15.62 -7.67 -3.78
CA ALA A 225 -16.72 -8.58 -3.48
C ALA A 225 -17.98 -8.25 -4.32
N ALA A 226 -18.33 -6.95 -4.44
CA ALA A 226 -19.43 -6.50 -5.28
C ALA A 226 -19.22 -6.84 -6.76
N TRP A 227 -18.01 -6.58 -7.29
CA TRP A 227 -17.58 -7.02 -8.62
C TRP A 227 -17.77 -8.52 -8.76
N GLY A 228 -17.28 -9.31 -7.80
CA GLY A 228 -17.41 -10.77 -7.82
C GLY A 228 -18.84 -11.26 -7.96
N ARG A 229 -19.76 -10.69 -7.17
CA ARG A 229 -21.19 -11.03 -7.22
C ARG A 229 -21.80 -10.67 -8.57
N LEU A 230 -21.48 -9.50 -9.12
CA LEU A 230 -21.99 -9.07 -10.43
C LEU A 230 -21.48 -9.97 -11.57
N ALA A 231 -20.21 -10.32 -11.55
CA ALA A 231 -19.61 -11.21 -12.54
C ALA A 231 -20.21 -12.62 -12.48
N ALA A 232 -20.52 -13.13 -11.28
CA ALA A 232 -21.19 -14.42 -11.10
C ALA A 232 -22.64 -14.39 -11.65
N ARG A 233 -23.39 -13.31 -11.43
CA ARG A 233 -24.76 -13.13 -11.96
C ARG A 233 -24.82 -13.05 -13.49
N ARG A 234 -23.75 -12.58 -14.13
CA ARG A 234 -23.66 -12.43 -15.59
C ARG A 234 -23.23 -13.69 -16.32
N ARG A 235 -22.78 -14.74 -15.61
CA ARG A 235 -22.58 -16.06 -16.23
C ARG A 235 -23.96 -16.67 -16.47
N PRO A 236 -24.44 -16.81 -17.72
CA PRO A 236 -25.65 -17.55 -17.98
C PRO A 236 -25.47 -18.95 -17.39
N GLY A 237 -26.49 -19.47 -16.70
CA GLY A 237 -26.49 -20.91 -16.39
C GLY A 237 -26.34 -21.65 -17.71
N GLY A 238 -25.18 -22.25 -17.94
CA GLY A 238 -24.99 -23.17 -19.05
C GLY A 238 -25.91 -24.39 -18.83
N PRO A 239 -26.52 -24.92 -19.90
CA PRO A 239 -27.35 -26.13 -19.84
C PRO A 239 -26.57 -27.34 -19.33
#